data_AF-A0ABD5Y8R5-F1
#
_entry.id   AF-A0ABD5Y8R5-F1
#
_cell.length_a   1.000
_cell.length_b   1.000
_cell.length_c   1.000
_cell.angle_alpha   90.00
_cell.angle_beta   90.00
_cell.angle_gamma   90.00
#
_symmetry.space_group_name_H-M   'P 1'
#
loop_
_entity.id
_entity.type
_entity.pdbx_description
1 polymer ?
#
loop_
_entity_poly.entity_id
_entity_poly.type
_entity_poly.pdbx_seq_one_letter_code
_entity_poly.pdbx_strand_id
1 'polypeptide(L)'
;MEPPTFRGKPSETHVIWRRSGAEESVPKRFDERELRAWCSTHGFDFETDRRVDHDRSEDPREQYRTVFAWADEESESFGLGDDEWEIATQETPRTFLEIDAKGEARLKTWTEEYVFDVEELWLDGRSFVFRAAEIDGAKRLDAGKLTEPPE
;
A
#
# COMPACT_ATOMS: atom_id res chain seq x y z
N MET A 1 22.23 -0.81 -24.29
CA MET A 1 22.35 -1.69 -23.12
C MET A 1 20.94 -2.04 -22.72
N GLU A 2 20.51 -3.28 -22.94
CA GLU A 2 19.24 -3.76 -22.39
C GLU A 2 19.41 -3.85 -20.87
N PRO A 3 18.51 -3.23 -20.07
CA PRO A 3 18.59 -3.34 -18.62
C PRO A 3 18.46 -4.82 -18.23
N PRO A 4 19.15 -5.27 -17.17
CA PRO A 4 19.06 -6.66 -16.75
C PRO A 4 17.60 -6.97 -16.41
N THR A 5 16.95 -7.78 -17.24
CA THR A 5 15.62 -8.32 -16.92
C THR A 5 15.74 -9.06 -15.59
N PHE A 6 15.14 -8.50 -14.53
CA PHE A 6 15.05 -9.14 -13.23
C PHE A 6 14.36 -10.49 -13.38
N ARG A 7 15.15 -11.57 -13.56
CA ARG A 7 14.79 -12.98 -13.74
C ARG A 7 13.28 -13.28 -13.65
N GLY A 8 12.52 -13.10 -14.74
CA GLY A 8 11.10 -13.47 -14.79
C GLY A 8 10.10 -12.48 -14.18
N LYS A 9 10.45 -11.18 -14.11
CA LYS A 9 9.50 -10.07 -13.92
C LYS A 9 8.64 -9.90 -15.19
N PRO A 10 7.29 -9.89 -15.13
CA PRO A 10 6.45 -9.85 -16.33
C PRO A 10 6.56 -8.54 -17.12
N SER A 11 6.67 -7.40 -16.43
CA SER A 11 6.98 -6.09 -17.03
C SER A 11 7.75 -5.21 -16.03
N GLU A 12 8.33 -4.12 -16.49
CA GLU A 12 9.04 -3.16 -15.63
C GLU A 12 8.12 -2.58 -14.55
N THR A 13 6.84 -2.37 -14.88
CA THR A 13 5.82 -1.81 -13.97
C THR A 13 5.22 -2.78 -12.97
N HIS A 14 5.60 -4.07 -12.99
CA HIS A 14 5.13 -5.03 -11.99
C HIS A 14 5.76 -4.73 -10.62
N VAL A 15 4.92 -4.70 -9.60
CA VAL A 15 5.34 -4.53 -8.20
C VAL A 15 5.22 -5.84 -7.46
N ILE A 16 4.19 -6.64 -7.72
CA ILE A 16 4.03 -8.00 -7.19
C ILE A 16 3.85 -8.97 -8.34
N TRP A 17 4.61 -10.05 -8.32
CA TRP A 17 4.45 -11.14 -9.30
C TRP A 17 4.99 -12.45 -8.76
N ARG A 18 4.50 -13.56 -9.31
CA ARG A 18 5.22 -14.83 -9.30
C ARG A 18 6.01 -14.96 -10.60
N ARG A 19 7.09 -15.75 -10.57
CA ARG A 19 7.83 -16.08 -11.80
C ARG A 19 6.84 -16.68 -12.81
N SER A 20 6.90 -16.26 -14.08
CA SER A 20 5.99 -16.79 -15.11
C SER A 20 6.01 -18.32 -15.17
N GLY A 21 4.82 -18.93 -15.17
CA GLY A 21 4.64 -20.39 -15.16
C GLY A 21 4.91 -21.07 -13.81
N ALA A 22 5.09 -20.31 -12.74
CA ALA A 22 5.22 -20.86 -11.39
C ALA A 22 3.87 -21.30 -10.82
N GLU A 23 3.90 -22.36 -10.04
CA GLU A 23 2.77 -22.83 -9.23
C GLU A 23 2.48 -21.85 -8.07
N GLU A 24 1.26 -21.91 -7.52
CA GLU A 24 0.80 -21.04 -6.43
C GLU A 24 1.68 -21.13 -5.16
N SER A 25 2.31 -22.29 -4.95
CA SER A 25 3.25 -22.59 -3.86
C SER A 25 4.58 -21.85 -3.95
N VAL A 26 4.91 -21.28 -5.11
CA VAL A 26 6.13 -20.48 -5.30
C VAL A 26 5.90 -19.09 -4.69
N PRO A 27 6.83 -18.60 -3.85
CA PRO A 27 6.67 -17.30 -3.21
C PRO A 27 6.59 -16.17 -4.23
N LYS A 28 5.73 -15.19 -3.94
CA LYS A 28 5.63 -13.94 -4.68
C LYS A 28 6.93 -13.15 -4.53
N ARG A 29 7.20 -12.31 -5.52
CA ARG A 29 8.24 -11.29 -5.49
C ARG A 29 7.59 -9.94 -5.33
N PHE A 30 8.31 -9.04 -4.67
CA PHE A 30 7.91 -7.67 -4.42
C PHE A 30 9.03 -6.72 -4.86
N ASP A 31 8.67 -5.67 -5.58
CA ASP A 31 9.57 -4.59 -6.00
C ASP A 31 9.16 -3.28 -5.33
N GLU A 32 9.57 -3.15 -4.06
CA GLU A 32 9.39 -1.93 -3.26
C GLU A 32 9.91 -0.69 -3.98
N ARG A 33 11.07 -0.84 -4.67
CA ARG A 33 11.74 0.29 -5.30
C ARG A 33 10.88 0.90 -6.39
N GLU A 34 10.22 0.05 -7.18
CA GLU A 34 9.31 0.50 -8.21
C GLU A 34 8.05 1.15 -7.62
N LEU A 35 7.47 0.56 -6.56
CA LEU A 35 6.33 1.15 -5.86
C LEU A 35 6.66 2.54 -5.31
N ARG A 36 7.79 2.67 -4.63
CA ARG A 36 8.26 3.93 -4.06
C ARG A 36 8.56 4.97 -5.14
N ALA A 37 9.19 4.57 -6.24
CA ALA A 37 9.47 5.47 -7.37
C ALA A 37 8.18 5.99 -8.00
N TRP A 38 7.17 5.14 -8.12
CA TRP A 38 5.85 5.53 -8.61
C TRP A 38 5.14 6.52 -7.69
N CYS A 39 5.17 6.29 -6.37
CA CYS A 39 4.60 7.22 -5.39
C CYS A 39 5.26 8.60 -5.52
N SER A 40 6.60 8.64 -5.58
CA SER A 40 7.35 9.87 -5.77
C SER A 40 7.02 10.57 -7.09
N THR A 41 6.78 9.82 -8.17
CA THR A 41 6.43 10.37 -9.48
C THR A 41 5.05 11.03 -9.49
N HIS A 42 4.10 10.50 -8.71
CA HIS A 42 2.72 10.97 -8.67
C HIS A 42 2.39 11.86 -7.46
N GLY A 43 3.39 12.16 -6.62
CA GLY A 43 3.25 13.03 -5.45
C GLY A 43 2.46 12.39 -4.31
N PHE A 44 2.54 11.07 -4.16
CA PHE A 44 1.95 10.33 -3.04
C PHE A 44 2.99 10.08 -1.96
N ASP A 45 2.55 10.15 -0.71
CA ASP A 45 3.37 9.78 0.44
C ASP A 45 3.56 8.26 0.48
N PHE A 46 4.77 7.86 0.88
CA PHE A 46 5.16 6.47 0.98
C PHE A 46 5.79 6.21 2.35
N GLU A 47 5.12 5.38 3.14
CA GLU A 47 5.56 5.00 4.47
C GLU A 47 5.93 3.52 4.49
N THR A 48 6.93 3.19 5.30
CA THR A 48 7.29 1.81 5.63
C THR A 48 7.13 1.62 7.12
N ASP A 49 6.24 0.70 7.51
CA ASP A 49 6.01 0.38 8.92
C ASP A 49 6.26 -1.10 9.18
N ARG A 50 6.71 -1.42 10.40
CA ARG A 50 6.77 -2.79 10.88
C ARG A 50 5.67 -2.97 11.90
N ARG A 51 4.48 -3.34 11.43
CA ARG A 51 3.37 -3.63 12.34
C ARG A 51 3.73 -4.81 13.24
N VAL A 52 3.88 -4.51 14.52
CA VAL A 52 3.94 -5.50 15.60
C VAL A 52 2.53 -5.66 16.13
N ASP A 53 1.64 -6.29 15.35
CA ASP A 53 0.35 -6.72 15.89
C ASP A 53 0.62 -7.77 16.98
N HIS A 54 0.09 -7.54 18.19
CA HIS A 54 0.23 -8.47 19.32
C HIS A 54 -0.26 -9.90 18.99
N ASP A 55 -1.12 -10.05 17.97
CA ASP A 55 -1.64 -11.32 17.45
C ASP A 55 -0.69 -12.02 16.44
N ARG A 56 0.28 -11.30 15.86
CA ARG A 56 1.23 -11.78 14.84
C ARG A 56 2.68 -11.85 15.33
N SER A 57 2.90 -12.06 16.63
CA SER A 57 4.23 -12.05 17.26
C SER A 57 5.27 -13.02 16.64
N GLU A 58 4.86 -13.95 15.76
CA GLU A 58 5.74 -14.97 15.17
C GLU A 58 6.26 -14.64 13.75
N ASP A 59 5.74 -13.63 13.05
CA ASP A 59 6.20 -13.26 11.68
C ASP A 59 6.01 -11.75 11.43
N PRO A 60 6.82 -10.86 12.04
CA PRO A 60 6.74 -9.43 11.77
C PRO A 60 7.09 -9.17 10.29
N ARG A 61 6.16 -8.53 9.56
CA ARG A 61 6.32 -8.21 8.14
C ARG A 61 6.41 -6.72 7.93
N GLU A 62 7.30 -6.34 7.01
CA GLU A 62 7.40 -4.97 6.54
C GLU A 62 6.17 -4.65 5.69
N GLN A 63 5.45 -3.61 6.10
CA GLN A 63 4.27 -3.08 5.42
C GLN A 63 4.68 -1.84 4.66
N TYR A 64 4.29 -1.79 3.39
CA TYR A 64 4.57 -0.67 2.50
C TYR A 64 3.25 0.06 2.25
N ARG A 65 3.12 1.28 2.77
CA ARG A 65 1.90 2.06 2.69
C ARG A 65 2.08 3.23 1.72
N THR A 66 1.19 3.30 0.75
CA THR A 66 0.98 4.48 -0.10
C THR A 66 -0.19 5.26 0.46
N VAL A 67 0.02 6.51 0.87
CA VAL A 67 -1.01 7.39 1.41
C VAL A 67 -1.48 8.33 0.30
N PHE A 68 -2.81 8.42 0.11
CA PHE A 68 -3.41 9.25 -0.93
C PHE A 68 -4.04 10.53 -0.37
N ALA A 69 -4.53 10.47 0.88
CA ALA A 69 -5.02 11.63 1.61
C ALA A 69 -4.78 11.43 3.11
N TRP A 70 -4.48 12.53 3.80
CA TRP A 70 -4.39 12.60 5.26
C TRP A 70 -5.71 13.09 5.83
N ALA A 71 -6.05 12.67 7.06
CA ALA A 71 -7.18 13.24 7.77
C ALA A 71 -6.80 14.64 8.24
N ASP A 72 -7.77 15.58 8.23
CA ASP A 72 -7.58 16.87 8.88
C ASP A 72 -7.11 16.66 10.33
N GLU A 73 -6.08 17.41 10.71
CA GLU A 73 -5.46 17.37 12.02
C GLU A 73 -6.48 17.85 13.07
N GLU A 74 -7.20 16.93 13.72
CA GLU A 74 -7.95 17.26 14.93
C GLU A 74 -6.93 17.40 16.06
N SER A 75 -6.46 18.62 16.28
CA SER A 75 -5.67 18.99 17.45
C SER A 75 -6.53 18.82 18.70
N GLU A 76 -6.45 17.66 19.34
CA GLU A 76 -7.11 17.41 20.62
C GLU A 76 -6.27 18.02 21.75
N SER A 77 -6.71 19.16 22.28
CA SER A 77 -6.14 19.74 23.49
C SER A 77 -6.53 18.88 24.70
N PHE A 78 -5.60 18.09 25.23
CA PHE A 78 -5.80 17.34 26.47
C PHE A 78 -5.27 18.14 27.66
N GLY A 79 -6.17 18.62 28.53
CA GLY A 79 -5.79 19.20 29.82
C GLY A 79 -5.48 18.10 30.84
N LEU A 80 -4.22 17.99 31.27
CA LEU A 80 -3.80 17.07 32.34
C LEU A 80 -3.28 17.89 33.53
N GLY A 81 -4.20 18.49 34.29
CA GLY A 81 -3.89 19.37 35.42
C GLY A 81 -3.94 20.86 35.06
N ASP A 82 -2.98 21.65 35.56
CA ASP A 82 -2.83 23.10 35.31
C ASP A 82 -1.90 23.40 34.11
N ASP A 83 -1.31 22.37 33.51
CA ASP A 83 -0.41 22.48 32.36
C ASP A 83 -1.14 22.06 31.08
N GLU A 84 -1.21 23.00 30.12
CA GLU A 84 -1.67 22.77 28.76
C GLU A 84 -0.50 22.20 27.95
N TRP A 85 -0.61 20.95 27.50
CA TRP A 85 0.34 20.33 26.60
C TRP A 85 -0.32 20.15 25.23
N GLU A 86 0.21 20.83 24.22
CA GLU A 86 -0.14 20.57 22.82
C GLU A 86 0.64 19.32 22.37
N ILE A 87 -0.05 18.18 22.29
CA ILE A 87 0.48 17.00 21.62
C ILE A 87 -0.03 17.09 20.19
N ALA A 88 0.86 17.42 19.24
CA ALA A 88 0.56 17.26 17.83
C ALA A 88 0.28 15.77 17.58
N THR A 89 -1.00 15.42 17.41
CA THR A 89 -1.45 14.09 17.02
C THR A 89 -0.84 13.80 15.64
N GLN A 90 -0.07 12.72 15.52
CA GLN A 90 0.48 12.30 14.22
C GLN A 90 -0.66 12.26 13.19
N GLU A 91 -0.47 12.94 12.06
CA GLU A 91 -1.43 12.96 10.95
C GLU A 91 -1.87 11.51 10.65
N THR A 92 -3.18 11.27 10.69
CA THR A 92 -3.71 9.91 10.47
C THR A 92 -4.06 9.77 8.99
N PRO A 93 -3.51 8.79 8.25
CA PRO A 93 -3.81 8.63 6.84
C PRO A 93 -5.30 8.32 6.67
N ARG A 94 -5.99 9.14 5.88
CA ARG A 94 -7.43 9.02 5.62
C ARG A 94 -7.72 7.94 4.58
N THR A 95 -6.94 7.94 3.51
CA THR A 95 -7.02 6.93 2.44
C THR A 95 -5.62 6.43 2.13
N PHE A 96 -5.49 5.12 2.00
CA PHE A 96 -4.20 4.48 1.78
C PHE A 96 -4.34 3.09 1.19
N LEU A 97 -3.28 2.63 0.51
CA LEU A 97 -3.06 1.24 0.16
C LEU A 97 -1.82 0.76 0.91
N GLU A 98 -2.01 -0.19 1.81
CA GLU A 98 -0.95 -0.88 2.53
C GLU A 98 -0.80 -2.28 1.94
N ILE A 99 0.44 -2.72 1.71
CA ILE A 99 0.72 -4.05 1.16
C ILE A 99 2.02 -4.62 1.70
N ASP A 100 2.05 -5.93 1.94
CA ASP A 100 3.24 -6.68 2.31
C ASP A 100 3.87 -7.43 1.13
N ALA A 101 5.11 -7.91 1.30
CA ALA A 101 5.81 -8.64 0.25
C ALA A 101 5.19 -10.01 -0.12
N LYS A 102 4.27 -10.55 0.70
CA LYS A 102 3.48 -11.75 0.40
C LYS A 102 2.16 -11.40 -0.33
N GLY A 103 1.87 -10.12 -0.52
CA GLY A 103 0.70 -9.62 -1.24
C GLY A 103 -0.53 -9.45 -0.37
N GLU A 104 -0.43 -9.56 0.95
CA GLU A 104 -1.54 -9.18 1.82
C GLU A 104 -1.70 -7.67 1.75
N ALA A 105 -2.87 -7.21 1.30
CA ALA A 105 -3.14 -5.80 1.07
C ALA A 105 -4.34 -5.31 1.88
N ARG A 106 -4.26 -4.07 2.37
CA ARG A 106 -5.35 -3.33 2.99
C ARG A 106 -5.54 -2.01 2.25
N LEU A 107 -6.75 -1.83 1.70
CA LEU A 107 -7.16 -0.61 1.04
C LEU A 107 -8.15 0.13 1.93
N LYS A 108 -7.79 1.34 2.34
CA LYS A 108 -8.70 2.30 2.97
C LYS A 108 -9.14 3.34 1.95
N THR A 109 -10.43 3.37 1.65
CA THR A 109 -11.06 4.44 0.87
C THR A 109 -11.76 5.42 1.80
N TRP A 110 -12.37 6.46 1.25
CA TRP A 110 -13.14 7.44 2.02
C TRP A 110 -14.32 6.84 2.79
N THR A 111 -14.93 5.79 2.25
CA THR A 111 -16.17 5.18 2.77
C THR A 111 -15.97 3.78 3.33
N GLU A 112 -14.97 3.06 2.82
CA GLU A 112 -14.87 1.62 2.99
C GLU A 112 -13.43 1.21 3.28
N GLU A 113 -13.29 0.00 3.80
CA GLU A 113 -12.01 -0.63 4.04
C GLU A 113 -12.07 -2.08 3.56
N TYR A 114 -11.05 -2.49 2.83
CA TYR A 114 -10.95 -3.83 2.27
C TYR A 114 -9.61 -4.44 2.65
N VAL A 115 -9.62 -5.73 2.93
CA VAL A 115 -8.42 -6.56 3.08
C VAL A 115 -8.53 -7.69 2.09
N PHE A 116 -7.48 -7.93 1.30
CA PHE A 116 -7.47 -8.94 0.25
C PHE A 116 -6.05 -9.42 -0.04
N ASP A 117 -5.91 -10.66 -0.55
CA ASP A 117 -4.62 -11.20 -1.00
C ASP A 117 -4.40 -10.89 -2.49
N VAL A 118 -3.40 -10.06 -2.77
CA VAL A 118 -2.95 -9.67 -4.11
C VAL A 118 -2.01 -10.72 -4.68
N GLU A 119 -2.42 -11.33 -5.78
CA GLU A 119 -1.63 -12.33 -6.49
C GLU A 119 -0.62 -11.70 -7.45
N GLU A 120 -1.03 -10.61 -8.09
CA GLU A 120 -0.24 -9.88 -9.08
C GLU A 120 -0.62 -8.40 -9.02
N LEU A 121 0.38 -7.52 -9.04
CA LEU A 121 0.21 -6.06 -8.98
C LEU A 121 1.13 -5.41 -10.00
N TRP A 122 0.58 -4.51 -10.81
CA TRP A 122 1.36 -3.65 -11.68
C TRP A 122 0.78 -2.24 -11.73
N LEU A 123 1.64 -1.31 -12.09
CA LEU A 123 1.33 0.11 -12.16
C LEU A 123 0.99 0.46 -13.61
N ASP A 124 -0.10 1.21 -13.80
CA ASP A 124 -0.54 1.68 -15.11
C ASP A 124 -0.99 3.15 -15.02
N GLY A 125 -0.10 4.06 -15.41
CA GLY A 125 -0.29 5.49 -15.18
C GLY A 125 -0.44 5.78 -13.69
N ARG A 126 -1.48 6.55 -13.31
CA ARG A 126 -1.82 6.86 -11.91
C ARG A 126 -2.74 5.82 -11.26
N SER A 127 -2.74 4.58 -11.75
CA SER A 127 -3.60 3.52 -11.22
C SER A 127 -2.80 2.29 -10.81
N PHE A 128 -3.28 1.62 -9.77
CA PHE A 128 -2.90 0.25 -9.44
C PHE A 128 -3.79 -0.71 -10.22
N VAL A 129 -3.18 -1.70 -10.87
CA VAL A 129 -3.92 -2.79 -11.49
C VAL A 129 -3.47 -4.09 -10.85
N PHE A 130 -4.43 -4.86 -10.35
CA PHE A 130 -4.12 -6.05 -9.57
C PHE A 130 -5.08 -7.20 -9.83
N ARG A 131 -4.59 -8.40 -9.57
CA ARG A 131 -5.40 -9.61 -9.39
C ARG A 131 -5.35 -10.00 -7.93
N ALA A 132 -6.49 -10.42 -7.38
CA ALA A 132 -6.59 -10.88 -6.01
C ALA A 132 -7.24 -12.26 -5.97
N ALA A 133 -6.87 -13.08 -4.98
CA ALA A 133 -7.32 -14.48 -4.88
C ALA A 133 -8.85 -14.61 -4.84
N GLU A 134 -9.53 -13.64 -4.23
CA GLU A 134 -10.98 -13.64 -4.02
C GLU A 134 -11.76 -12.94 -5.14
N ILE A 135 -11.07 -12.42 -6.16
CA ILE A 135 -11.65 -11.54 -7.18
C ILE A 135 -11.38 -12.10 -8.57
N ASP A 136 -12.45 -12.36 -9.32
CA ASP A 136 -12.32 -12.79 -10.70
C ASP A 136 -11.86 -11.63 -11.61
N GLY A 137 -10.79 -11.88 -12.35
CA GLY A 137 -10.17 -10.93 -13.27
C GLY A 137 -9.29 -9.86 -12.61
N ALA A 138 -8.75 -8.97 -13.45
CA ALA A 138 -7.95 -7.85 -12.98
C ALA A 138 -8.85 -6.67 -12.56
N LYS A 139 -8.55 -6.05 -11.43
CA LYS A 139 -9.17 -4.81 -10.96
C LYS A 139 -8.24 -3.64 -11.16
N ARG A 140 -8.84 -2.47 -11.36
CA ARG A 140 -8.14 -1.20 -11.49
C ARG A 140 -8.59 -0.26 -10.38
N LEU A 141 -7.64 0.23 -9.61
CA LEU A 141 -7.81 1.26 -8.60
C LEU A 141 -7.14 2.53 -9.09
N ASP A 142 -7.95 3.55 -9.39
CA ASP A 142 -7.45 4.86 -9.76
C ASP A 142 -7.08 5.64 -8.49
N ALA A 143 -5.80 6.00 -8.33
CA ALA A 143 -5.35 6.68 -7.12
C ALA A 143 -5.87 8.12 -7.03
N GLY A 144 -6.23 8.76 -8.16
CA GLY A 144 -6.86 10.07 -8.16
C GLY A 144 -8.25 10.07 -7.49
N LYS A 145 -8.95 8.93 -7.51
CA LYS A 145 -10.23 8.79 -6.79
C LYS A 145 -10.06 8.66 -5.27
N LEU A 146 -8.84 8.47 -4.79
CA LEU A 146 -8.54 8.32 -3.37
C LEU A 146 -7.98 9.61 -2.76
N THR A 147 -7.56 10.58 -3.58
CA THR A 147 -7.04 11.86 -3.10
C THR A 147 -8.13 12.80 -2.60
N GLU A 148 -9.36 12.65 -3.10
CA GLU A 148 -10.48 13.53 -2.79
C GLU A 148 -11.74 12.73 -2.46
N PRO A 149 -12.60 13.22 -1.56
CA PRO A 149 -13.86 12.53 -1.23
C PRO A 149 -14.75 12.43 -2.47
N PRO A 150 -15.54 11.35 -2.60
CA PRO A 150 -16.50 11.24 -3.70
C PRO A 150 -17.57 12.34 -3.61
N GLU A 151 -17.96 12.89 -4.77
CA GLU A 151 -19.07 13.85 -4.91
C GLU A 151 -20.45 13.23 -4.66
#